data_AF-A0A6I2GJJ9-F1
#
_entry.id   AF-A0A6I2GJJ9-F1
#
_cell.length_a   1.000
_cell.length_b   1.000
_cell.length_c   1.000
_cell.angle_alpha   90.00
_cell.angle_beta   90.00
_cell.angle_gamma   90.00
#
_symmetry.space_group_name_H-M   'P 1'
#
loop_
_entity.id
_entity.type
_entity.pdbx_description
1 polymer ?
#
loop_
_entity_poly.entity_id
_entity_poly.type
_entity_poly.pdbx_seq_one_letter_code
_entity_poly.pdbx_strand_id
1 'polypeptide(L)'
;MKLERHVGGLSLARKANYLRARGWREEERGRWTSEVFGPHPLAKALHHQLTDDLSQALRERGWQVLGFSERGYVQLREGERGRPCSLPKALRTQARREGRPVAELTYALFLAALVGPEEGGPG
;
A
#
# COMPACT_ATOMS: atom_id res chain seq x y z
N MET A 1 -9.04 -6.94 -10.02
CA MET A 1 -8.04 -7.66 -9.19
C MET A 1 -8.12 -7.13 -7.77
N LYS A 2 -8.34 -7.99 -6.76
CA LYS A 2 -8.23 -7.58 -5.34
C LYS A 2 -6.76 -7.62 -4.93
N LEU A 3 -6.20 -6.47 -4.57
CA LEU A 3 -4.81 -6.32 -4.11
C LEU A 3 -4.49 -7.34 -3.02
N GLU A 4 -5.38 -7.48 -2.04
CA GLU A 4 -5.31 -8.44 -0.93
C GLU A 4 -5.00 -9.89 -1.34
N ARG A 5 -5.42 -10.34 -2.54
CA ARG A 5 -5.14 -11.71 -3.01
C ARG A 5 -3.68 -11.92 -3.41
N HIS A 6 -3.00 -10.85 -3.83
CA HIS A 6 -1.60 -10.90 -4.28
C HIS A 6 -0.61 -10.81 -3.12
N VAL A 7 -1.09 -10.40 -1.95
CA VAL A 7 -0.28 -10.21 -0.75
C VAL A 7 -0.37 -11.41 0.21
N GLY A 8 -0.86 -12.56 -0.29
CA GLY A 8 -1.02 -13.79 0.48
C GLY A 8 -2.15 -13.67 1.50
N GLY A 9 -3.36 -14.12 1.12
CA GLY A 9 -4.60 -14.03 1.91
C GLY A 9 -4.38 -14.10 3.42
N LEU A 10 -4.29 -12.94 4.06
CA LEU A 10 -3.97 -12.83 5.48
C LEU A 10 -5.15 -13.36 6.31
N SER A 11 -4.86 -14.14 7.36
CA SER A 11 -5.87 -14.49 8.36
C SER A 11 -6.44 -13.22 8.99
N LEU A 12 -7.63 -13.30 9.60
CA LEU A 12 -8.25 -12.14 10.27
C LEU A 12 -7.30 -11.50 11.30
N ALA A 13 -6.63 -12.33 12.10
CA ALA A 13 -5.64 -11.88 13.08
C ALA A 13 -4.44 -11.18 12.43
N ARG A 14 -3.91 -11.71 11.31
CA ARG A 14 -2.81 -11.07 10.58
C ARG A 14 -3.22 -9.74 9.96
N LYS A 15 -4.45 -9.63 9.45
CA LYS A 15 -5.02 -8.38 8.93
C LYS A 15 -5.13 -7.31 10.02
N ALA A 16 -5.64 -7.70 11.18
CA ALA A 16 -5.75 -6.82 12.34
C ALA A 16 -4.37 -6.35 12.81
N ASN A 17 -3.41 -7.27 12.97
CA ASN A 17 -2.05 -6.93 13.38
C ASN A 17 -1.35 -6.02 12.35
N TYR A 18 -1.52 -6.29 11.06
CA TYR A 18 -1.00 -5.46 9.98
C TYR A 18 -1.51 -4.01 10.05
N LEU A 19 -2.81 -3.83 10.27
CA LEU A 19 -3.43 -2.50 10.43
C LEU A 19 -2.95 -1.79 11.70
N ARG A 20 -2.92 -2.50 12.85
CA ARG A 20 -2.44 -1.93 14.12
C ARG A 20 -0.99 -1.46 14.04
N ALA A 21 -0.13 -2.22 13.37
CA ALA A 21 1.27 -1.86 13.14
C ALA A 21 1.43 -0.56 12.32
N ARG A 22 0.36 -0.06 11.69
CA ARG A 22 0.34 1.15 10.86
C ARG A 22 -0.56 2.23 11.45
N GLY A 23 -0.78 2.18 12.76
CA GLY A 23 -1.52 3.21 13.50
C GLY A 23 -3.04 3.13 13.32
N TRP A 24 -3.58 2.09 12.67
CA TRP A 24 -5.01 1.90 12.68
C TRP A 24 -5.48 1.34 14.02
N ARG A 25 -6.61 1.86 14.50
CA ARG A 25 -7.28 1.43 15.72
C ARG A 25 -8.57 0.73 15.36
N GLU A 26 -8.82 -0.39 16.03
CA GLU A 26 -10.10 -1.08 15.96
C GLU A 26 -11.07 -0.39 16.92
N GLU A 27 -12.21 0.02 16.39
CA GLU A 27 -13.30 0.65 17.12
C GLU A 27 -14.45 -0.36 17.35
N GLU A 28 -15.46 0.09 18.07
CA GLU A 28 -16.68 -0.67 18.26
C GLU A 28 -17.29 -1.13 16.93
N ARG A 29 -17.93 -2.30 16.96
CA ARG A 29 -18.61 -2.92 15.80
C ARG A 29 -17.66 -3.29 14.64
N GLY A 30 -16.38 -3.53 14.92
CA GLY A 30 -15.41 -4.04 13.95
C GLY A 30 -15.03 -3.03 12.86
N ARG A 31 -15.16 -1.73 13.17
CA ARG A 31 -14.66 -0.65 12.32
C ARG A 31 -13.22 -0.31 12.67
N TRP A 32 -12.53 0.28 11.72
CA TRP A 32 -11.12 0.62 11.81
C TRP A 32 -10.94 2.08 11.43
N THR A 33 -10.23 2.84 12.26
CA THR A 33 -9.86 4.24 12.04
C THR A 33 -8.37 4.43 12.04
N SER A 34 -7.90 5.47 11.36
CA SER A 34 -6.54 5.98 11.47
C SER A 34 -6.60 7.50 11.60
N GLU A 35 -5.46 8.16 11.79
CA GLU A 35 -5.41 9.63 11.84
C GLU A 35 -5.86 10.28 10.52
N VAL A 36 -5.68 9.57 9.41
CA VAL A 36 -5.98 10.06 8.06
C VAL A 36 -7.39 9.66 7.60
N PHE A 37 -7.84 8.46 7.99
CA PHE A 37 -9.10 7.90 7.51
C PHE A 37 -10.07 7.65 8.66
N GLY A 38 -11.30 8.15 8.50
CA GLY A 38 -12.42 7.87 9.39
C GLY A 38 -12.87 6.39 9.37
N PRO A 39 -13.92 6.05 10.13
CA PRO A 39 -14.24 4.66 10.45
C PRO A 39 -14.65 3.83 9.23
N HIS A 40 -13.89 2.77 8.97
CA HIS A 40 -14.06 1.89 7.82
C HIS A 40 -14.15 0.41 8.21
N PRO A 41 -14.93 -0.40 7.47
CA PRO A 41 -14.86 -1.85 7.62
C PRO A 41 -13.44 -2.37 7.35
N LEU A 42 -13.07 -3.49 7.98
CA LEU A 42 -11.72 -4.09 7.88
C LEU A 42 -11.19 -4.16 6.44
N ALA A 43 -11.98 -4.65 5.48
CA ALA A 43 -11.56 -4.77 4.08
C ALA A 43 -11.23 -3.42 3.43
N LYS A 44 -11.98 -2.35 3.79
CA LYS A 44 -11.72 -1.01 3.28
C LYS A 44 -10.48 -0.42 3.94
N ALA A 45 -10.32 -0.57 5.25
CA ALA A 45 -9.10 -0.15 5.95
C ALA A 45 -7.83 -0.82 5.36
N LEU A 46 -7.89 -2.14 5.13
CA LEU A 46 -6.81 -2.88 4.44
C LEU A 46 -6.54 -2.34 3.04
N HIS A 47 -7.59 -2.02 2.28
CA HIS A 47 -7.43 -1.47 0.96
C HIS A 47 -6.72 -0.11 0.97
N HIS A 48 -7.12 0.80 1.87
CA HIS A 48 -6.46 2.09 2.04
C HIS A 48 -4.98 1.89 2.39
N GLN A 49 -4.71 1.05 3.38
CA GLN A 49 -3.35 0.86 3.86
C GLN A 49 -2.44 0.16 2.85
N LEU A 50 -2.91 -0.89 2.19
CA LEU A 50 -2.14 -1.56 1.13
C LEU A 50 -1.87 -0.61 -0.05
N THR A 51 -2.81 0.27 -0.37
CA THR A 51 -2.62 1.24 -1.44
C THR A 51 -1.56 2.26 -1.07
N ASP A 52 -1.59 2.76 0.18
CA ASP A 52 -0.56 3.66 0.69
C ASP A 52 0.82 2.99 0.69
N ASP A 53 0.99 1.85 1.37
CA ASP A 53 2.24 1.09 1.43
C ASP A 53 2.87 0.87 0.05
N LEU A 54 2.10 0.34 -0.90
CA LEU A 54 2.59 0.07 -2.25
C LEU A 54 2.93 1.35 -3.00
N SER A 55 2.19 2.43 -2.76
CA SER A 55 2.49 3.73 -3.36
C SER A 55 3.78 4.32 -2.80
N GLN A 56 4.03 4.20 -1.49
CA GLN A 56 5.29 4.65 -0.87
C GLN A 56 6.48 3.83 -1.39
N ALA A 57 6.36 2.51 -1.46
CA ALA A 57 7.41 1.64 -2.00
C ALA A 57 7.70 1.91 -3.50
N LEU A 58 6.69 2.34 -4.27
CA LEU A 58 6.89 2.82 -5.63
C LEU A 58 7.57 4.21 -5.66
N ARG A 59 7.38 5.07 -4.67
CA ARG A 59 8.08 6.37 -4.62
C ARG A 59 9.59 6.21 -4.55
N GLU A 60 10.07 5.23 -3.80
CA GLU A 60 11.48 4.84 -3.76
C GLU A 60 12.03 4.40 -5.14
N ARG A 61 11.14 4.09 -6.09
CA ARG A 61 11.46 3.68 -7.47
C ARG A 61 11.23 4.79 -8.49
N GLY A 62 11.16 6.04 -8.04
CA GLY A 62 11.01 7.21 -8.91
C GLY A 62 9.58 7.50 -9.35
N TRP A 63 8.59 6.88 -8.70
CA TRP A 63 7.19 7.27 -8.87
C TRP A 63 6.84 8.45 -7.97
N GLN A 64 5.92 9.29 -8.41
CA GLN A 64 5.36 10.37 -7.62
C GLN A 64 3.91 10.08 -7.29
N VAL A 65 3.54 10.17 -6.02
CA VAL A 65 2.14 10.16 -5.57
C VAL A 65 1.55 11.55 -5.78
N LEU A 66 0.49 11.64 -6.58
CA LEU A 66 -0.23 12.89 -6.85
C LEU A 66 -1.37 13.11 -5.86
N GLY A 67 -1.93 12.03 -5.32
CA GLY A 67 -3.00 12.10 -4.33
C GLY A 67 -3.81 10.82 -4.24
N PHE A 68 -4.69 10.79 -3.24
CA PHE A 68 -5.61 9.69 -2.97
C PHE A 68 -7.05 10.17 -3.16
N SER A 69 -7.89 9.29 -3.69
CA SER A 69 -9.34 9.47 -3.71
C SER A 69 -9.97 9.04 -2.39
N GLU A 70 -11.17 9.54 -2.08
CA GLU A 70 -11.97 9.10 -0.92
C GLU A 70 -12.28 7.59 -0.92
N ARG A 71 -12.23 6.97 -2.11
CA ARG A 71 -12.44 5.53 -2.27
C ARG A 71 -11.19 4.70 -1.97
N GLY A 72 -10.05 5.34 -1.68
CA GLY A 72 -8.79 4.68 -1.36
C GLY A 72 -7.91 4.37 -2.56
N TYR A 73 -8.25 4.85 -3.76
CA TYR A 73 -7.36 4.73 -4.93
C TYR A 73 -6.32 5.84 -4.96
N VAL A 74 -5.08 5.51 -5.31
CA VAL A 74 -3.98 6.46 -5.51
C VAL A 74 -3.77 6.77 -7.00
N GLN A 75 -3.46 8.03 -7.29
CA GLN A 75 -2.97 8.48 -8.59
C GLN A 75 -1.45 8.69 -8.52
N LEU A 76 -0.74 8.10 -9.46
CA LEU A 76 0.71 8.07 -9.53
C LEU A 76 1.20 8.66 -10.86
N ARG A 77 2.40 9.20 -10.87
CA ARG A 77 3.10 9.62 -12.08
C ARG A 77 4.51 9.07 -12.08
N GLU A 78 5.03 8.74 -13.25
CA GLU A 78 6.44 8.43 -13.41
C GLU A 78 7.25 9.73 -13.56
N GLY A 79 8.16 9.99 -12.62
CA GLY A 79 8.96 11.22 -12.63
C GLY A 79 8.11 12.49 -12.75
N GLU A 80 8.69 13.55 -13.28
CA GLU A 80 8.00 14.84 -13.42
C GLU A 80 7.12 14.94 -14.67
N ARG A 81 7.43 14.16 -15.72
CA ARG A 81 6.80 14.30 -17.06
C ARG A 81 5.90 13.13 -17.47
N GLY A 82 5.83 12.06 -16.66
CA GLY A 82 4.96 10.93 -16.95
C GLY A 82 3.49 11.33 -16.98
N ARG A 83 2.65 10.54 -17.67
CA ARG A 83 1.20 10.72 -17.56
C ARG A 83 0.71 10.16 -16.22
N PRO A 84 -0.21 10.85 -15.52
CA PRO A 84 -0.87 10.29 -14.35
C PRO A 84 -1.53 8.95 -14.66
N CYS A 85 -1.38 7.98 -13.77
CA CYS A 85 -1.94 6.63 -13.91
C CYS A 85 -2.31 6.03 -12.54
N SER A 86 -3.01 4.91 -12.57
CA SER A 86 -3.43 4.18 -11.37
C SER A 86 -2.34 3.26 -10.83
N LEU A 87 -2.42 2.89 -9.54
CA LEU A 87 -1.51 1.90 -8.93
C LEU A 87 -1.36 0.60 -9.74
N PRO A 88 -2.44 -0.05 -10.24
CA PRO A 88 -2.28 -1.24 -11.07
C PRO A 88 -1.53 -1.00 -12.39
N LYS A 89 -1.58 0.22 -12.95
CA LYS A 89 -0.79 0.56 -14.13
C LYS A 89 0.67 0.81 -13.74
N ALA A 90 0.93 1.53 -12.65
CA ALA A 90 2.27 1.76 -12.14
C ALA A 90 2.99 0.44 -11.82
N LEU A 91 2.35 -0.46 -11.07
CA LEU A 91 2.89 -1.80 -10.77
C LEU A 91 3.22 -2.60 -12.02
N ARG A 92 2.36 -2.59 -13.05
CA ARG A 92 2.64 -3.27 -14.32
C ARG A 92 3.83 -2.67 -15.06
N THR A 93 3.92 -1.34 -15.09
CA THR A 93 5.03 -0.65 -15.73
C THR A 93 6.34 -0.97 -15.00
N GLN A 94 6.33 -0.91 -13.67
CA GLN A 94 7.50 -1.23 -12.85
C GLN A 94 7.91 -2.69 -13.00
N ALA A 95 6.96 -3.63 -12.97
CA ALA A 95 7.23 -5.06 -13.15
C ALA A 95 7.90 -5.35 -14.50
N ARG A 96 7.43 -4.68 -15.56
CA ARG A 96 8.03 -4.77 -16.89
C ARG A 96 9.46 -4.24 -16.94
N ARG A 97 9.79 -3.18 -16.20
CA ARG A 97 11.16 -2.64 -16.10
C ARG A 97 12.10 -3.58 -15.39
N GLU A 98 11.61 -4.19 -14.31
CA GLU A 98 12.38 -5.10 -13.49
C GLU A 98 12.39 -6.53 -14.03
N GLY A 99 11.79 -6.79 -15.20
CA GLY A 99 11.80 -8.09 -15.86
C GLY A 99 11.10 -9.21 -15.06
N ARG A 100 10.17 -8.88 -14.16
CA ARG A 100 9.53 -9.85 -13.26
C ARG A 100 8.00 -9.81 -13.30
N PRO A 101 7.30 -10.88 -12.86
CA PRO A 101 5.84 -10.88 -12.76
C PRO A 101 5.30 -9.78 -11.83
N VAL A 102 4.13 -9.24 -12.16
CA VAL A 102 3.47 -8.18 -11.36
C VAL A 102 3.17 -8.66 -9.94
N ALA A 103 2.76 -9.91 -9.78
CA ALA A 103 2.48 -10.50 -8.47
C ALA A 103 3.73 -10.55 -7.59
N GLU A 104 4.86 -10.96 -8.17
CA GLU A 104 6.15 -11.02 -7.48
C GLU A 104 6.62 -9.63 -7.06
N LEU A 105 6.57 -8.65 -7.98
CA LEU A 105 6.87 -7.26 -7.64
C LEU A 105 5.96 -6.73 -6.53
N THR A 106 4.65 -6.95 -6.64
CA THR A 106 3.67 -6.44 -5.66
C THR A 106 3.96 -7.01 -4.27
N TYR A 107 4.29 -8.31 -4.21
CA TYR A 107 4.66 -8.96 -2.96
C TYR A 107 5.98 -8.41 -2.40
N ALA A 108 7.00 -8.23 -3.25
CA ALA A 108 8.27 -7.65 -2.84
C ALA A 108 8.12 -6.22 -2.29
N LEU A 109 7.32 -5.38 -2.96
CA LEU A 109 7.02 -4.01 -2.49
C LEU A 109 6.27 -4.01 -1.17
N PHE A 110 5.33 -4.93 -0.99
CA PHE A 110 4.64 -5.09 0.29
C PHE A 110 5.59 -5.51 1.41
N LEU A 111 6.49 -6.46 1.17
CA LEU A 111 7.48 -6.87 2.17
C LEU A 111 8.43 -5.72 2.52
N ALA A 112 8.88 -4.94 1.53
CA ALA A 112 9.69 -3.75 1.78
C ALA A 112 8.97 -2.74 2.68
N ALA A 113 7.68 -2.50 2.43
CA ALA A 113 6.84 -1.65 3.27
C ALA A 113 6.56 -2.22 4.67
N LEU A 114 6.81 -3.52 4.93
CA LEU A 114 6.71 -4.10 6.28
C LEU A 114 7.98 -3.90 7.10
N VAL A 115 9.14 -3.83 6.46
CA VAL A 115 10.43 -3.74 7.16
C VAL A 115 10.74 -2.29 7.57
N GLY A 116 10.19 -1.30 6.85
CA GLY A 116 10.53 0.10 7.04
C GLY A 116 12.01 0.38 6.71
N PRO A 117 12.40 1.64 6.45
CA PRO A 117 13.83 1.98 6.52
C PRO A 117 14.26 1.70 7.97
N GLU A 118 15.33 0.94 8.17
CA GLU A 118 15.92 0.79 9.51
C GLU A 118 16.13 2.20 10.09
N GLU A 119 15.40 2.54 11.15
CA GLU A 119 15.74 3.69 11.97
C GLU A 119 17.15 3.43 12.51
N GLY A 120 18.12 4.18 11.97
CA GLY A 120 19.48 4.22 12.49
C GLY A 120 19.42 4.46 13.99
N GLY A 121 19.96 3.51 14.75
CA GLY A 121 20.05 3.59 16.19
C GLY A 121 20.74 4.87 16.65
N PRO A 122 20.40 5.40 17.84
CA PRO A 122 21.04 6.59 18.36
C PRO A 122 22.52 6.29 18.67
N GLY A 123 23.40 7.10 18.08
CA GLY A 123 24.71 7.39 18.64
C GLY A 123 24.62 8.35 19.82
#